data_AF-A0A7C1DNA5-F1
#
_entry.id   AF-A0A7C1DNA5-F1
#
_cell.length_a   1.000
_cell.length_b   1.000
_cell.length_c   1.000
_cell.angle_alpha   90.00
_cell.angle_beta   90.00
_cell.angle_gamma   90.00
#
_symmetry.space_group_name_H-M   'P 1'
#
loop_
_entity.id
_entity.type
_entity.pdbx_description
1 polymer ?
#
loop_
_entity_poly.entity_id
_entity_poly.type
_entity_poly.pdbx_seq_one_letter_code
_entity_poly.pdbx_strand_id
1 'polypeptide(L)'
;MRVLDHLLKAVRDAAVFNPEVQVAPACILWPDRDRQWEAVIPVLQAELPELMILGDYAPDKRIGPAIWLRCVIAGRAEDVSLPKDRTPIFYLPGVSRQDLRAVESCPDHLKPLAELQYRGVIWSQINAKDWTILAYLKSDQGGLGLDVAQDNDAKNAMQLALYRLLDEDVSLLKGKRLDKDYFNTLLTGGDPIRDLLQWLDGSQSFQLWDSVEAKAFVEVCKSQLAFNPQAEGVLAGSTKLANHEGPWHAVWERYCEAPKRYPNIPAQIRKCRPPSDTIFWHMGDGSFDGWPQWNDDQEKNLHRDLMALAKAPAHEARTKIKELEKQHGRRRSLVWAELDDAPLACAVEHLATIAEITKSGLAAG
;
A
#
# COMPACT_ATOMS: atom_id res chain seq x y z
N MET A 1 0.99 1.12 20.06
CA MET A 1 1.76 2.39 20.15
C MET A 1 2.49 2.57 18.84
N ARG A 2 2.41 3.75 18.22
CA ARG A 2 2.93 3.95 16.87
C ARG A 2 4.46 3.97 16.85
N VAL A 3 5.05 3.68 15.70
CA VAL A 3 6.50 3.83 15.48
C VAL A 3 6.95 5.25 15.86
N LEU A 4 6.18 6.27 15.50
CA LEU A 4 6.39 7.67 15.89
C LEU A 4 6.53 7.82 17.41
N ASP A 5 5.54 7.36 18.18
CA ASP A 5 5.52 7.52 19.63
C ASP A 5 6.75 6.86 20.29
N HIS A 6 7.17 5.71 19.77
CA HIS A 6 8.41 5.05 20.21
C HIS A 6 9.66 5.88 19.87
N LEU A 7 9.74 6.45 18.67
CA LEU A 7 10.87 7.29 18.25
C LEU A 7 10.98 8.56 19.10
N LEU A 8 9.86 9.26 19.33
CA LEU A 8 9.81 10.44 20.18
C LEU A 8 10.31 10.13 21.59
N LYS A 9 9.87 9.00 22.14
CA LYS A 9 10.32 8.52 23.44
C LYS A 9 11.82 8.18 23.42
N ALA A 10 12.30 7.43 22.42
CA ALA A 10 13.69 7.01 22.33
C ALA A 10 14.67 8.20 22.25
N VAL A 11 14.31 9.26 21.51
CA VAL A 11 15.13 10.48 21.42
C VAL A 11 15.12 11.22 22.76
N ARG A 12 13.95 11.38 23.41
CA ARG A 12 13.84 12.05 24.71
C ARG A 12 14.55 11.29 25.84
N ASP A 13 14.43 9.97 25.85
CA ASP A 13 15.07 9.09 26.84
C ASP A 13 16.61 9.15 26.75
N ALA A 14 17.18 9.64 25.64
CA ALA A 14 18.61 9.90 25.54
C ALA A 14 19.11 10.93 26.56
N ALA A 15 18.24 11.84 27.03
CA ALA A 15 18.56 12.82 28.05
C ALA A 15 18.49 12.27 29.49
N VAL A 16 18.07 11.02 29.70
CA VAL A 16 18.01 10.41 31.03
C VAL A 16 19.43 10.25 31.58
N PHE A 17 19.67 10.80 32.76
CA PHE A 17 20.97 10.78 33.44
C PHE A 17 20.78 10.43 34.91
N ASN A 18 21.85 9.96 35.56
CA ASN A 18 21.85 9.75 37.00
C ASN A 18 22.35 11.04 37.70
N PRO A 19 21.49 11.78 38.43
CA PRO A 19 21.88 13.04 39.07
C PRO A 19 22.92 12.89 40.20
N GLU A 20 23.15 11.67 40.71
CA GLU A 20 24.18 11.41 41.73
C GLU A 20 25.60 11.42 41.15
N VAL A 21 25.74 11.21 39.84
CA VAL A 21 27.05 11.07 39.17
C VAL A 21 27.24 12.00 37.98
N GLN A 22 26.17 12.60 37.45
CA GLN A 22 26.18 13.43 36.25
C GLN A 22 25.32 14.69 36.40
N VAL A 23 25.72 15.75 35.70
CA VAL A 23 24.89 16.95 35.51
C VAL A 23 23.93 16.70 34.34
N ALA A 24 22.75 17.31 34.40
CA ALA A 24 21.77 17.24 33.32
C ALA A 24 22.38 17.67 31.97
N PRO A 25 22.12 16.92 30.87
CA PRO A 25 22.64 17.28 29.57
C PRO A 25 22.03 18.61 29.08
N ALA A 26 22.86 19.47 28.50
CA ALA A 26 22.43 20.75 27.98
C ALA A 26 21.53 20.63 26.72
N CYS A 27 21.71 19.54 25.95
CA CYS A 27 20.91 19.21 24.78
C CYS A 27 21.11 17.74 24.37
N ILE A 28 20.22 17.24 23.52
CA ILE A 28 20.39 16.01 22.76
C ILE A 28 20.88 16.38 21.35
N LEU A 29 21.99 15.79 20.91
CA LEU A 29 22.49 15.88 19.55
C LEU A 29 22.05 14.63 18.78
N TRP A 30 21.43 14.83 17.63
CA TRP A 30 21.01 13.76 16.71
C TRP A 30 21.74 13.93 15.37
N PRO A 31 22.92 13.31 15.22
CA PRO A 31 23.65 13.25 13.95
C PRO A 31 22.92 12.35 12.93
N ASP A 32 22.84 12.79 11.68
CA ASP A 32 22.33 12.00 10.56
C ASP A 32 23.16 12.26 9.29
N ARG A 33 24.30 11.57 9.19
CA ARG A 33 25.26 11.72 8.10
C ARG A 33 24.64 11.58 6.71
N ASP A 34 23.75 10.60 6.56
CA ASP A 34 23.16 10.24 5.27
C ASP A 34 21.79 10.90 5.04
N ARG A 35 21.36 11.78 5.97
CA ARG A 35 20.10 12.53 5.89
C ARG A 35 18.87 11.63 5.75
N GLN A 36 18.91 10.43 6.33
CA GLN A 36 17.84 9.45 6.19
C GLN A 36 16.53 9.92 6.84
N TRP A 37 16.62 10.65 7.94
CA TRP A 37 15.46 11.10 8.71
C TRP A 37 14.93 12.46 8.23
N GLU A 38 15.67 13.18 7.38
CA GLU A 38 15.40 14.57 7.00
C GLU A 38 13.96 14.78 6.50
N ALA A 39 13.44 13.82 5.73
CA ALA A 39 12.09 13.87 5.16
C ALA A 39 10.95 13.89 6.20
N VAL A 40 11.17 13.31 7.39
CA VAL A 40 10.14 13.22 8.44
C VAL A 40 10.34 14.20 9.58
N ILE A 41 11.44 14.96 9.59
CA ILE A 41 11.70 15.96 10.62
C ILE A 41 10.57 16.99 10.78
N PRO A 42 9.92 17.50 9.71
CA PRO A 42 8.79 18.41 9.88
C PRO A 42 7.64 17.81 10.70
N VAL A 43 7.38 16.51 10.54
CA VAL A 43 6.38 15.78 11.34
C VAL A 43 6.85 15.68 12.78
N LEU A 44 8.13 15.34 13.01
CA LEU A 44 8.70 15.26 14.35
C LEU A 44 8.71 16.61 15.08
N GLN A 45 8.96 17.71 14.37
CA GLN A 45 8.93 19.07 14.95
C GLN A 45 7.53 19.49 15.40
N ALA A 46 6.46 18.91 14.84
CA ALA A 46 5.11 19.16 15.32
C ALA A 46 4.88 18.54 16.72
N GLU A 47 5.51 17.40 16.99
CA GLU A 47 5.39 16.64 18.25
C GLU A 47 6.51 16.96 19.27
N LEU A 48 7.64 17.49 18.78
CA LEU A 48 8.82 17.90 19.54
C LEU A 48 9.00 19.42 19.41
N PRO A 49 8.32 20.24 20.23
CA PRO A 49 8.53 21.69 20.24
C PRO A 49 9.98 22.08 20.59
N GLU A 50 10.72 21.19 21.26
CA GLU A 50 12.13 21.35 21.61
C GLU A 50 13.12 20.97 20.48
N LEU A 51 12.62 20.51 19.31
CA LEU A 51 13.45 20.06 18.18
C LEU A 51 13.80 21.21 17.22
N MET A 52 15.11 21.48 17.13
CA MET A 52 15.71 22.46 16.22
C MET A 52 16.61 21.76 15.20
N ILE A 53 16.79 22.38 14.04
CA ILE A 53 17.52 21.80 12.91
C ILE A 53 18.74 22.66 12.58
N LEU A 54 19.89 22.02 12.37
CA LEU A 54 21.05 22.67 11.78
C LEU A 54 20.80 22.93 10.29
N GLY A 55 20.92 24.19 9.87
CA GLY A 55 20.79 24.58 8.48
C GLY A 55 20.88 26.09 8.27
N ASP A 56 20.30 26.57 7.18
CA ASP A 56 20.22 28.01 6.89
C ASP A 56 19.28 28.71 7.89
N TYR A 57 19.56 29.98 8.17
CA TYR A 57 18.82 30.76 9.16
C TYR A 57 17.35 30.93 8.76
N ALA A 58 16.45 30.21 9.45
CA ALA A 58 15.01 30.30 9.32
C ALA A 58 14.35 30.01 10.69
N PRO A 59 14.40 30.98 11.63
CA PRO A 59 13.96 30.78 13.03
C PRO A 59 12.49 30.36 13.15
N ASP A 60 11.60 30.86 12.28
CA ASP A 60 10.17 30.48 12.25
C ASP A 60 9.96 28.98 11.99
N LYS A 61 10.91 28.34 11.31
CA LYS A 61 10.92 26.89 11.03
C LYS A 61 11.75 26.11 12.04
N ARG A 62 12.29 26.78 13.06
CA ARG A 62 13.26 26.24 14.03
C ARG A 62 14.53 25.70 13.35
N ILE A 63 14.96 26.34 12.26
CA ILE A 63 16.19 26.00 11.51
C ILE A 63 17.20 27.14 11.66
N GLY A 64 18.45 26.80 11.88
CA GLY A 64 19.51 27.80 11.77
C GLY A 64 20.92 27.27 11.92
N PRO A 65 21.91 28.14 11.72
CA PRO A 65 23.31 27.75 11.75
C PRO A 65 23.75 27.38 13.17
N ALA A 66 24.86 26.65 13.28
CA ALA A 66 25.43 26.19 14.55
C ALA A 66 25.57 27.29 15.62
N ILE A 67 25.99 28.49 15.22
CA ILE A 67 26.11 29.63 16.13
C ILE A 67 24.77 30.07 16.70
N TRP A 68 23.71 30.06 15.87
CA TRP A 68 22.37 30.40 16.29
C TRP A 68 21.80 29.33 17.23
N LEU A 69 21.98 28.06 16.91
CA LEU A 69 21.59 26.94 17.79
C LEU A 69 22.27 27.06 19.17
N ARG A 70 23.54 27.44 19.21
CA ARG A 70 24.24 27.72 20.48
C ARG A 70 23.59 28.87 21.28
N CYS A 71 23.18 29.95 20.60
CA CYS A 71 22.46 31.05 21.22
C CYS A 71 21.08 30.63 21.76
N VAL A 72 20.38 29.72 21.07
CA VAL A 72 19.09 29.17 21.52
C VAL A 72 19.26 28.44 22.85
N ILE A 73 20.24 27.53 22.99
CA ILE A 73 20.52 26.85 24.28
C ILE A 73 20.89 27.84 25.38
N ALA A 74 21.64 28.90 25.03
CA ALA A 74 22.03 29.93 25.99
C ALA A 74 20.86 30.85 26.42
N GLY A 75 19.66 30.68 25.86
CA GLY A 75 18.50 31.54 26.12
C GLY A 75 18.70 32.97 25.61
N ARG A 76 19.51 33.14 24.56
CA ARG A 76 19.84 34.46 23.97
C ARG A 76 19.19 34.72 22.61
N ALA A 77 18.40 33.77 22.10
CA ALA A 77 17.60 33.96 20.89
C ALA A 77 16.23 34.53 21.28
N GLU A 78 15.97 35.80 20.95
CA GLU A 78 14.73 36.49 21.33
C GLU A 78 13.49 35.90 20.65
N ASP A 79 13.65 35.37 19.44
CA ASP A 79 12.56 34.85 18.60
C ASP A 79 12.20 33.38 18.87
N VAL A 80 12.87 32.71 19.83
CA VAL A 80 12.66 31.28 20.09
C VAL A 80 12.48 31.02 21.59
N SER A 81 11.33 30.44 21.95
CA SER A 81 11.08 29.92 23.29
C SER A 81 11.01 28.40 23.28
N LEU A 82 12.00 27.74 23.89
CA LEU A 82 11.97 26.30 24.15
C LEU A 82 11.16 25.99 25.43
N PRO A 83 10.50 24.82 25.51
CA PRO A 83 9.87 24.38 26.75
C PRO A 83 10.89 24.25 27.88
N LYS A 84 10.59 24.82 29.05
CA LYS A 84 11.54 24.85 30.20
C LYS A 84 11.75 23.49 30.86
N ASP A 85 10.81 22.57 30.68
CA ASP A 85 10.79 21.22 31.24
C ASP A 85 11.35 20.16 30.28
N ARG A 86 11.83 20.56 29.09
CA ARG A 86 12.35 19.66 28.06
C ARG A 86 13.78 19.99 27.68
N THR A 87 14.59 18.95 27.56
CA THR A 87 15.96 19.06 27.05
C THR A 87 15.92 19.40 25.55
N PRO A 88 16.58 20.47 25.09
CA PRO A 88 16.63 20.84 23.68
C PRO A 88 17.16 19.69 22.80
N ILE A 89 16.60 19.50 21.60
CA ILE A 89 17.03 18.47 20.65
C ILE A 89 17.54 19.15 19.38
N PHE A 90 18.76 18.84 18.95
CA PHE A 90 19.34 19.33 17.70
C PHE A 90 19.50 18.20 16.71
N TYR A 91 18.71 18.24 15.64
CA TYR A 91 18.88 17.38 14.47
C TYR A 91 19.93 17.97 13.54
N LEU A 92 20.91 17.16 13.17
CA LEU A 92 22.11 17.58 12.44
C LEU A 92 22.22 16.82 11.10
N PRO A 93 21.47 17.26 10.06
CA PRO A 93 21.49 16.60 8.76
C PRO A 93 22.85 16.74 8.09
N GLY A 94 23.38 15.63 7.56
CA GLY A 94 24.68 15.58 6.91
C GLY A 94 25.87 15.55 7.88
N VAL A 95 25.62 15.47 9.19
CA VAL A 95 26.68 15.45 10.21
C VAL A 95 26.72 14.07 10.85
N SER A 96 27.92 13.48 10.93
CA SER A 96 28.13 12.26 11.69
C SER A 96 28.63 12.57 13.10
N ARG A 97 28.51 11.61 14.02
CA ARG A 97 29.13 11.73 15.34
C ARG A 97 30.64 12.01 15.27
N GLN A 98 31.35 11.47 14.27
CA GLN A 98 32.81 11.64 14.15
C GLN A 98 33.18 13.10 13.86
N ASP A 99 32.36 13.80 13.08
CA ASP A 99 32.59 15.20 12.71
C ASP A 99 32.53 16.14 13.93
N LEU A 100 31.73 15.77 14.93
CA LEU A 100 31.63 16.49 16.20
C LEU A 100 32.80 16.16 17.14
N ARG A 101 33.28 14.90 17.15
CA ARG A 101 34.34 14.45 18.08
C ARG A 101 35.74 14.88 17.69
N ALA A 102 36.03 14.94 16.40
CA ALA A 102 37.36 15.28 15.91
C ALA A 102 37.59 16.79 15.95
N VAL A 103 37.86 17.36 17.14
CA VAL A 103 37.96 18.82 17.35
C VAL A 103 38.95 19.50 16.40
N GLU A 104 40.09 18.86 16.11
CA GLU A 104 41.12 19.41 15.21
C GLU A 104 40.69 19.45 13.74
N SER A 105 39.85 18.51 13.31
CA SER A 105 39.33 18.42 11.93
C SER A 105 37.84 18.76 11.82
N CYS A 106 37.26 19.36 12.88
CA CYS A 106 35.85 19.69 12.93
C CYS A 106 35.55 20.81 11.91
N PRO A 107 34.59 20.61 10.98
CA PRO A 107 34.23 21.63 10.01
C PRO A 107 33.90 22.97 10.66
N ASP A 108 34.33 24.08 10.04
CA ASP A 108 34.17 25.43 10.62
C ASP A 108 32.73 25.78 11.00
N HIS A 109 31.76 25.36 10.17
CA HIS A 109 30.35 25.59 10.41
C HIS A 109 29.77 24.78 11.58
N LEU A 110 30.47 23.76 12.09
CA LEU A 110 30.05 22.94 13.24
C LEU A 110 30.78 23.32 14.54
N LYS A 111 31.93 24.02 14.45
CA LYS A 111 32.74 24.42 15.62
C LYS A 111 31.93 25.04 16.77
N PRO A 112 30.89 25.87 16.55
CA PRO A 112 30.08 26.39 17.64
C PRO A 112 29.36 25.32 18.48
N LEU A 113 29.06 24.15 17.89
CA LEU A 113 28.40 23.02 18.56
C LEU A 113 29.40 21.98 19.09
N ALA A 114 30.69 22.05 18.74
CA ALA A 114 31.67 21.03 19.09
C ALA A 114 31.80 20.81 20.61
N GLU A 115 31.62 21.86 21.43
CA GLU A 115 31.65 21.75 22.89
C GLU A 115 30.49 20.90 23.46
N LEU A 116 29.35 20.87 22.75
CA LEU A 116 28.14 20.16 23.19
C LEU A 116 28.33 18.64 23.21
N GLN A 117 29.40 18.11 22.63
CA GLN A 117 29.75 16.69 22.81
C GLN A 117 30.11 16.35 24.27
N TYR A 118 30.50 17.34 25.07
CA TYR A 118 30.90 17.18 26.47
C TYR A 118 29.78 17.55 27.45
N ARG A 119 28.96 18.56 27.09
CA ARG A 119 27.86 19.06 27.93
C ARG A 119 26.49 18.50 27.57
N GLY A 120 26.32 18.05 26.33
CA GLY A 120 25.10 17.39 25.85
C GLY A 120 25.28 15.87 25.80
N VAL A 121 24.30 15.22 25.20
CA VAL A 121 24.30 13.77 24.93
C VAL A 121 24.06 13.54 23.45
N ILE A 122 24.73 12.54 22.87
CA ILE A 122 24.53 12.15 21.47
C ILE A 122 23.59 10.95 21.43
N TRP A 123 22.42 11.11 20.81
CA TRP A 123 21.52 9.97 20.56
C TRP A 123 22.15 9.07 19.50
N SER A 124 22.73 7.96 19.96
CA SER A 124 23.50 7.03 19.15
C SER A 124 23.31 5.59 19.63
N GLN A 125 23.68 4.63 18.79
CA GLN A 125 23.69 3.22 19.14
C GLN A 125 24.72 2.95 20.25
N ILE A 126 24.58 1.81 20.95
CA ILE A 126 25.54 1.37 21.99
C ILE A 126 26.96 1.21 21.43
N ASN A 127 27.08 0.79 20.18
CA ASN A 127 28.37 0.69 19.47
C ASN A 127 28.93 2.05 19.00
N ALA A 128 28.34 3.16 19.45
CA ALA A 128 28.69 4.53 19.13
C ALA A 128 28.43 4.98 17.68
N LYS A 129 27.72 4.21 16.85
CA LYS A 129 27.31 4.63 15.50
C LYS A 129 26.03 5.47 15.52
N ASP A 130 25.84 6.27 14.48
CA ASP A 130 24.63 7.06 14.26
C ASP A 130 23.42 6.14 13.99
N TRP A 131 22.22 6.59 14.34
CA TRP A 131 21.00 5.84 14.08
C TRP A 131 20.57 6.02 12.61
N THR A 132 20.75 4.97 11.81
CA THR A 132 20.05 4.85 10.52
C THR A 132 18.62 4.35 10.75
N ILE A 133 17.71 4.55 9.79
CA ILE A 133 16.33 4.02 9.89
C ILE A 133 16.37 2.50 10.11
N LEU A 134 17.17 1.80 9.30
CA LEU A 134 17.32 0.34 9.40
C LEU A 134 17.83 -0.08 10.78
N ALA A 135 18.86 0.59 11.30
CA ALA A 135 19.42 0.27 12.60
C ALA A 135 18.38 0.47 13.72
N TYR A 136 17.62 1.57 13.66
CA TYR A 136 16.58 1.87 14.64
C TYR A 136 15.46 0.84 14.64
N LEU A 137 14.96 0.43 13.46
CA LEU A 137 13.92 -0.58 13.37
C LEU A 137 14.41 -1.96 13.84
N LYS A 138 15.64 -2.34 13.49
CA LYS A 138 16.18 -3.69 13.73
C LYS A 138 16.75 -3.90 15.13
N SER A 139 17.40 -2.90 15.72
CA SER A 139 18.14 -3.07 16.99
C SER A 139 17.19 -3.43 18.13
N ASP A 140 17.53 -4.48 18.89
CA ASP A 140 16.89 -4.84 20.15
C ASP A 140 17.37 -3.97 21.32
N GLN A 141 18.51 -3.30 21.16
CA GLN A 141 19.07 -2.40 22.13
C GLN A 141 18.86 -0.94 21.71
N GLY A 142 17.83 -0.30 22.27
CA GLY A 142 17.49 1.10 21.99
C GLY A 142 16.72 1.33 20.68
N GLY A 143 16.44 0.29 19.90
CA GLY A 143 15.57 0.30 18.73
C GLY A 143 14.26 -0.46 18.96
N LEU A 144 13.60 -0.87 17.87
CA LEU A 144 12.28 -1.56 17.90
C LEU A 144 12.36 -3.09 17.88
N GLY A 145 13.53 -3.68 17.59
CA GLY A 145 13.71 -5.14 17.54
C GLY A 145 12.85 -5.85 16.48
N LEU A 146 12.64 -5.23 15.31
CA LEU A 146 11.82 -5.77 14.22
C LEU A 146 12.66 -6.61 13.24
N ASP A 147 12.04 -7.58 12.57
CA ASP A 147 12.69 -8.31 11.46
C ASP A 147 12.60 -7.47 10.17
N VAL A 148 13.71 -6.81 9.82
CA VAL A 148 13.80 -5.95 8.63
C VAL A 148 14.83 -6.51 7.65
N ALA A 149 14.45 -6.56 6.38
CA ALA A 149 15.36 -6.95 5.30
C ALA A 149 16.50 -5.93 5.14
N GLN A 150 17.68 -6.40 4.75
CA GLN A 150 18.93 -5.62 4.81
C GLN A 150 19.54 -5.36 3.42
N ASP A 151 18.92 -5.89 2.37
CA ASP A 151 19.29 -5.58 0.99
C ASP A 151 18.98 -4.12 0.65
N ASN A 152 19.59 -3.63 -0.44
CA ASN A 152 19.50 -2.22 -0.80
C ASN A 152 18.10 -1.83 -1.28
N ASP A 153 17.34 -2.76 -1.87
CA ASP A 153 15.99 -2.47 -2.35
C ASP A 153 15.05 -2.25 -1.17
N ALA A 154 15.13 -3.11 -0.14
CA ALA A 154 14.38 -2.93 1.11
C ALA A 154 14.75 -1.61 1.80
N LYS A 155 16.04 -1.25 1.86
CA LYS A 155 16.47 0.04 2.46
C LYS A 155 15.91 1.25 1.73
N ASN A 156 15.92 1.22 0.40
CA ASN A 156 15.39 2.31 -0.42
C ASN A 156 13.87 2.42 -0.24
N ALA A 157 13.14 1.31 -0.32
CA ALA A 157 11.69 1.28 -0.12
C ALA A 157 11.30 1.76 1.29
N MET A 158 12.04 1.33 2.31
CA MET A 158 11.87 1.77 3.70
C MET A 158 12.02 3.29 3.87
N GLN A 159 13.04 3.90 3.24
CA GLN A 159 13.24 5.35 3.32
C GLN A 159 12.10 6.12 2.65
N LEU A 160 11.61 5.64 1.51
CA LEU A 160 10.47 6.24 0.80
C LEU A 160 9.17 6.09 1.60
N ALA A 161 8.97 4.94 2.24
CA ALA A 161 7.78 4.62 3.03
C ALA A 161 7.82 5.19 4.47
N LEU A 162 8.91 5.85 4.88
CA LEU A 162 9.14 6.24 6.26
C LEU A 162 7.98 7.07 6.83
N TYR A 163 7.41 7.98 6.04
CA TYR A 163 6.32 8.84 6.49
C TYR A 163 5.06 8.04 6.88
N ARG A 164 4.70 6.99 6.11
CA ARG A 164 3.60 6.08 6.47
C ARG A 164 3.99 5.15 7.62
N LEU A 165 5.23 4.69 7.62
CA LEU A 165 5.73 3.75 8.64
C LEU A 165 5.67 4.36 10.04
N LEU A 166 5.87 5.67 10.19
CA LEU A 166 5.75 6.35 11.47
C LEU A 166 4.36 6.21 12.11
N ASP A 167 3.30 6.08 11.31
CA ASP A 167 1.94 5.92 11.79
C ASP A 167 1.54 4.47 12.10
N GLU A 168 2.35 3.49 11.69
CA GLU A 168 2.07 2.07 11.94
C GLU A 168 2.21 1.70 13.42
N ASP A 169 1.35 0.80 13.91
CA ASP A 169 1.47 0.25 15.25
C ASP A 169 2.56 -0.82 15.30
N VAL A 170 3.55 -0.63 16.18
CA VAL A 170 4.69 -1.55 16.34
C VAL A 170 4.23 -2.98 16.66
N SER A 171 3.10 -3.16 17.36
CA SER A 171 2.55 -4.50 17.65
C SER A 171 2.14 -5.26 16.40
N LEU A 172 1.67 -4.58 15.36
CA LEU A 172 1.30 -5.17 14.07
C LEU A 172 2.51 -5.48 13.18
N LEU A 173 3.66 -4.89 13.48
CA LEU A 173 4.93 -5.12 12.79
C LEU A 173 5.69 -6.32 13.38
N LYS A 174 5.52 -6.58 14.68
CA LYS A 174 6.19 -7.70 15.36
C LYS A 174 5.75 -9.04 14.77
N GLY A 175 6.72 -9.90 14.50
CA GLY A 175 6.51 -11.22 13.90
C GLY A 175 6.33 -11.22 12.38
N LYS A 176 6.35 -10.04 11.74
CA LYS A 176 6.40 -9.92 10.28
C LYS A 176 7.83 -9.61 9.83
N ARG A 177 8.16 -10.06 8.62
CA ARG A 177 9.37 -9.64 7.91
C ARG A 177 9.05 -8.39 7.10
N LEU A 178 9.73 -7.29 7.41
CA LEU A 178 9.58 -6.00 6.71
C LEU A 178 10.60 -5.94 5.57
N ASP A 179 10.16 -6.26 4.36
CA ASP A 179 10.96 -6.23 3.14
C ASP A 179 10.49 -5.15 2.16
N LYS A 180 11.09 -5.13 0.95
CA LYS A 180 10.74 -4.21 -0.12
C LYS A 180 9.24 -4.20 -0.42
N ASP A 181 8.60 -5.37 -0.49
CA ASP A 181 7.21 -5.49 -0.87
C ASP A 181 6.29 -5.00 0.25
N TYR A 182 6.65 -5.24 1.51
CA TYR A 182 5.95 -4.66 2.65
C TYR A 182 5.95 -3.11 2.59
N PHE A 183 7.13 -2.49 2.42
CA PHE A 183 7.23 -1.03 2.38
C PHE A 183 6.53 -0.42 1.17
N ASN A 184 6.60 -1.05 0.00
CA ASN A 184 5.88 -0.57 -1.17
C ASN A 184 4.36 -0.72 -1.01
N THR A 185 3.88 -1.80 -0.37
CA THR A 185 2.45 -1.99 -0.08
C THR A 185 1.94 -0.94 0.91
N LEU A 186 2.79 -0.53 1.86
CA LEU A 186 2.47 0.55 2.80
C LEU A 186 2.29 1.89 2.07
N LEU A 187 3.09 2.16 1.04
CA LEU A 187 2.98 3.35 0.20
C LEU A 187 1.68 3.38 -0.62
N THR A 188 1.20 2.23 -1.09
CA THR A 188 -0.05 2.16 -1.88
C THR A 188 -1.31 2.15 -1.01
N GLY A 189 -1.20 2.31 0.31
CA GLY A 189 -2.38 2.35 1.18
C GLY A 189 -2.91 0.97 1.57
N GLY A 190 -2.05 -0.05 1.55
CA GLY A 190 -2.23 -1.33 2.25
C GLY A 190 -3.09 -2.39 1.54
N ASP A 191 -3.72 -2.07 0.41
CA ASP A 191 -4.58 -3.00 -0.32
C ASP A 191 -4.30 -2.97 -1.83
N PRO A 192 -3.24 -3.65 -2.29
CA PRO A 192 -2.77 -3.55 -3.67
C PRO A 192 -3.78 -4.13 -4.68
N ILE A 193 -4.66 -5.04 -4.25
CA ILE A 193 -5.70 -5.59 -5.12
C ILE A 193 -6.77 -4.52 -5.37
N ARG A 194 -7.22 -3.80 -4.33
CA ARG A 194 -8.15 -2.68 -4.50
C ARG A 194 -7.56 -1.61 -5.42
N ASP A 195 -6.31 -1.22 -5.19
CA ASP A 195 -5.67 -0.16 -5.98
C ASP A 195 -5.51 -0.59 -7.45
N LEU A 196 -5.20 -1.87 -7.69
CA LEU A 196 -5.17 -2.45 -9.04
C LEU A 196 -6.55 -2.44 -9.71
N LEU A 197 -7.61 -2.84 -9.00
CA LEU A 197 -8.98 -2.83 -9.55
C LEU A 197 -9.44 -1.40 -9.87
N GLN A 198 -9.11 -0.44 -9.00
CA GLN A 198 -9.39 0.99 -9.25
C GLN A 198 -8.62 1.53 -10.46
N TRP A 199 -7.37 1.10 -10.63
CA TRP A 199 -6.55 1.45 -11.78
C TRP A 199 -7.08 0.82 -13.08
N LEU A 200 -7.50 -0.44 -13.06
CA LEU A 200 -8.11 -1.13 -14.21
C LEU A 200 -9.46 -0.50 -14.60
N ASP A 201 -10.26 -0.09 -13.62
CA ASP A 201 -11.50 0.65 -13.84
C ASP A 201 -11.23 2.02 -14.50
N GLY A 202 -10.05 2.61 -14.29
CA GLY A 202 -9.72 3.97 -14.71
C GLY A 202 -10.20 5.04 -13.73
N SER A 203 -10.72 4.64 -12.56
CA SER A 203 -11.09 5.53 -11.46
C SER A 203 -9.87 6.19 -10.78
N GLN A 204 -8.71 5.52 -10.82
CA GLN A 204 -7.43 6.09 -10.43
C GLN A 204 -6.46 6.06 -11.62
N SER A 205 -5.85 7.20 -11.91
CA SER A 205 -4.79 7.31 -12.91
C SER A 205 -3.46 7.59 -12.23
N PHE A 206 -2.36 7.17 -12.86
CA PHE A 206 -1.01 7.51 -12.44
C PHE A 206 -0.77 9.03 -12.28
N GLN A 207 -1.64 9.88 -12.82
CA GLN A 207 -1.55 11.34 -12.69
C GLN A 207 -2.04 11.85 -11.32
N LEU A 208 -2.87 11.07 -10.61
CA LEU A 208 -3.36 11.41 -9.28
C LEU A 208 -2.38 11.00 -8.18
N TRP A 209 -1.54 10.01 -8.44
CA TRP A 209 -0.52 9.56 -7.51
C TRP A 209 0.75 10.39 -7.63
N ASP A 210 1.47 10.51 -6.52
CA ASP A 210 2.81 11.08 -6.57
C ASP A 210 3.79 10.12 -7.29
N SER A 211 4.98 10.64 -7.62
CA SER A 211 5.98 9.86 -8.36
C SER A 211 6.53 8.65 -7.58
N VAL A 212 6.37 8.62 -6.26
CA VAL A 212 6.88 7.58 -5.36
C VAL A 212 5.84 6.46 -5.23
N GLU A 213 4.58 6.82 -4.95
CA GLU A 213 3.41 5.93 -4.91
C GLU A 213 3.24 5.21 -6.24
N ALA A 214 3.35 5.93 -7.37
CA ALA A 214 3.28 5.32 -8.70
C ALA A 214 4.36 4.25 -8.93
N LYS A 215 5.60 4.50 -8.48
CA LYS A 215 6.69 3.51 -8.57
C LYS A 215 6.46 2.33 -7.63
N ALA A 216 6.03 2.59 -6.41
CA ALA A 216 5.72 1.55 -5.43
C ALA A 216 4.64 0.60 -5.96
N PHE A 217 3.56 1.14 -6.53
CA PHE A 217 2.50 0.33 -7.16
C PHE A 217 3.03 -0.54 -8.29
N VAL A 218 3.82 0.02 -9.21
CA VAL A 218 4.43 -0.74 -10.31
C VAL A 218 5.26 -1.90 -9.76
N GLU A 219 6.07 -1.68 -8.72
CA GLU A 219 6.90 -2.72 -8.12
C GLU A 219 6.07 -3.79 -7.40
N VAL A 220 4.97 -3.40 -6.72
CA VAL A 220 4.03 -4.35 -6.10
C VAL A 220 3.36 -5.22 -7.15
N CYS A 221 2.85 -4.65 -8.24
CA CYS A 221 2.25 -5.42 -9.33
C CYS A 221 3.25 -6.39 -9.98
N LYS A 222 4.52 -5.99 -10.13
CA LYS A 222 5.55 -6.89 -10.65
C LYS A 222 5.83 -8.05 -9.71
N SER A 223 5.98 -7.78 -8.41
CA SER A 223 6.30 -8.83 -7.42
C SER A 223 5.13 -9.80 -7.23
N GLN A 224 3.92 -9.28 -7.01
CA GLN A 224 2.77 -10.11 -6.63
C GLN A 224 2.02 -10.71 -7.82
N LEU A 225 2.01 -10.04 -8.98
CA LEU A 225 1.15 -10.40 -10.12
C LEU A 225 1.91 -10.66 -11.42
N ALA A 226 3.25 -10.58 -11.40
CA ALA A 226 4.10 -10.66 -12.59
C ALA A 226 3.57 -9.75 -13.73
N PHE A 227 3.17 -8.54 -13.37
CA PHE A 227 2.54 -7.58 -14.28
C PHE A 227 3.12 -6.19 -14.09
N ASN A 228 3.48 -5.53 -15.20
CA ASN A 228 3.95 -4.16 -15.20
C ASN A 228 2.88 -3.21 -15.76
N PRO A 229 2.14 -2.49 -14.90
CA PRO A 229 1.06 -1.60 -15.34
C PRO A 229 1.54 -0.45 -16.24
N GLN A 230 2.78 0.02 -16.06
CA GLN A 230 3.35 1.11 -16.87
C GLN A 230 3.78 0.64 -18.27
N ALA A 231 4.31 -0.57 -18.40
CA ALA A 231 4.80 -1.10 -19.68
C ALA A 231 3.71 -1.83 -20.48
N GLU A 232 2.87 -2.61 -19.82
CA GLU A 232 1.85 -3.46 -20.45
C GLU A 232 0.50 -2.73 -20.62
N GLY A 233 0.19 -1.78 -19.74
CA GLY A 233 -1.03 -0.97 -19.80
C GLY A 233 -2.32 -1.68 -19.38
N VAL A 234 -3.42 -0.93 -19.37
CA VAL A 234 -4.73 -1.34 -18.80
C VAL A 234 -5.34 -2.53 -19.55
N LEU A 235 -5.19 -2.60 -20.87
CA LEU A 235 -5.77 -3.68 -21.69
C LEU A 235 -5.11 -5.04 -21.41
N ALA A 236 -3.79 -5.06 -21.19
CA ALA A 236 -3.09 -6.28 -20.82
C ALA A 236 -3.51 -6.74 -19.42
N GLY A 237 -3.63 -5.82 -18.47
CA GLY A 237 -4.14 -6.12 -17.13
C GLY A 237 -5.59 -6.63 -17.14
N SER A 238 -6.46 -6.03 -17.96
CA SER A 238 -7.85 -6.49 -18.14
C SER A 238 -7.93 -7.90 -18.73
N THR A 239 -7.01 -8.24 -19.63
CA THR A 239 -6.88 -9.60 -20.19
C THR A 239 -6.45 -10.60 -19.12
N LYS A 240 -5.44 -10.25 -18.29
CA LYS A 240 -5.00 -11.10 -17.17
C LYS A 240 -6.10 -11.29 -16.12
N LEU A 241 -6.87 -10.24 -15.83
CA LEU A 241 -8.04 -10.31 -14.95
C LEU A 241 -9.11 -11.26 -15.49
N ALA A 242 -9.45 -11.15 -16.78
CA ALA A 242 -10.45 -12.00 -17.41
C ALA A 242 -10.02 -13.48 -17.47
N ASN A 243 -8.73 -13.75 -17.66
CA ASN A 243 -8.18 -15.10 -17.60
C ASN A 243 -8.07 -15.65 -16.17
N HIS A 244 -7.91 -14.76 -15.17
CA HIS A 244 -7.86 -15.09 -13.73
C HIS A 244 -6.89 -16.24 -13.38
N GLU A 245 -5.75 -16.31 -14.07
CA GLU A 245 -4.73 -17.35 -13.90
C GLU A 245 -3.71 -17.00 -12.80
N GLY A 246 -3.32 -18.00 -12.01
CA GLY A 246 -2.29 -17.87 -10.97
C GLY A 246 -2.67 -16.82 -9.92
N PRO A 247 -1.83 -15.81 -9.65
CA PRO A 247 -2.10 -14.82 -8.60
C PRO A 247 -3.28 -13.89 -8.94
N TRP A 248 -3.71 -13.85 -10.21
CA TRP A 248 -4.90 -13.08 -10.63
C TRP A 248 -6.22 -13.71 -10.20
N HIS A 249 -6.22 -14.96 -9.74
CA HIS A 249 -7.42 -15.61 -9.21
C HIS A 249 -8.00 -14.85 -8.01
N ALA A 250 -7.15 -14.48 -7.04
CA ALA A 250 -7.59 -13.71 -5.87
C ALA A 250 -8.08 -12.29 -6.25
N VAL A 251 -7.50 -11.70 -7.28
CA VAL A 251 -7.95 -10.40 -7.82
C VAL A 251 -9.34 -10.54 -8.44
N TRP A 252 -9.57 -11.62 -9.18
CA TRP A 252 -10.87 -11.93 -9.77
C TRP A 252 -11.93 -12.19 -8.70
N GLU A 253 -11.65 -13.03 -7.71
CA GLU A 253 -12.58 -13.27 -6.59
C GLU A 253 -12.98 -11.96 -5.89
N ARG A 254 -12.01 -11.09 -5.61
CA ARG A 254 -12.27 -9.79 -4.97
C ARG A 254 -13.07 -8.83 -5.85
N TYR A 255 -12.94 -8.93 -7.17
CA TYR A 255 -13.83 -8.23 -8.10
C TYR A 255 -15.26 -8.81 -8.06
N CYS A 256 -15.39 -10.14 -8.05
CA CYS A 256 -16.68 -10.83 -7.94
C CYS A 256 -17.46 -10.48 -6.68
N GLU A 257 -16.79 -10.18 -5.56
CA GLU A 257 -17.44 -9.77 -4.31
C GLU A 257 -18.17 -8.42 -4.42
N ALA A 258 -17.71 -7.51 -5.29
CA ALA A 258 -18.26 -6.16 -5.39
C ALA A 258 -18.10 -5.55 -6.80
N PRO A 259 -18.69 -6.17 -7.84
CA PRO A 259 -18.45 -5.77 -9.23
C PRO A 259 -18.97 -4.37 -9.54
N LYS A 260 -20.06 -3.95 -8.88
CA LYS A 260 -20.68 -2.62 -9.02
C LYS A 260 -19.77 -1.47 -8.59
N ARG A 261 -18.71 -1.74 -7.81
CA ARG A 261 -17.72 -0.72 -7.43
C ARG A 261 -16.78 -0.35 -8.58
N TYR A 262 -16.69 -1.20 -9.61
CA TYR A 262 -15.78 -1.04 -10.74
C TYR A 262 -16.56 -1.17 -12.07
N PRO A 263 -17.43 -0.20 -12.38
CA PRO A 263 -18.38 -0.29 -13.50
C PRO A 263 -17.71 -0.29 -14.88
N ASN A 264 -16.48 0.20 -15.02
CA ASN A 264 -15.79 0.32 -16.30
C ASN A 264 -14.99 -0.94 -16.66
N ILE A 265 -14.66 -1.81 -15.69
CA ILE A 265 -13.90 -3.05 -15.94
C ILE A 265 -14.54 -3.92 -17.04
N PRO A 266 -15.86 -4.20 -17.05
CA PRO A 266 -16.49 -4.95 -18.13
C PRO A 266 -16.26 -4.33 -19.52
N ALA A 267 -16.31 -2.99 -19.61
CA ALA A 267 -16.07 -2.27 -20.85
C ALA A 267 -14.60 -2.32 -21.29
N GLN A 268 -13.65 -2.39 -20.36
CA GLN A 268 -12.23 -2.59 -20.69
C GLN A 268 -11.97 -4.03 -21.18
N ILE A 269 -12.52 -5.04 -20.50
CA ILE A 269 -12.37 -6.44 -20.92
C ILE A 269 -12.97 -6.65 -22.32
N ARG A 270 -14.11 -6.01 -22.64
CA ARG A 270 -14.72 -6.09 -23.98
C ARG A 270 -13.82 -5.55 -25.11
N LYS A 271 -12.83 -4.70 -24.82
CA LYS A 271 -11.83 -4.23 -25.80
C LYS A 271 -10.71 -5.23 -26.03
N CYS A 272 -10.54 -6.20 -25.13
CA CYS A 272 -9.52 -7.24 -25.23
C CYS A 272 -10.01 -8.35 -26.16
N ARG A 273 -9.06 -9.07 -26.78
CA ARG A 273 -9.36 -10.21 -27.65
C ARG A 273 -9.53 -11.47 -26.78
N PRO A 274 -10.74 -12.06 -26.71
CA PRO A 274 -10.93 -13.32 -26.00
C PRO A 274 -10.32 -14.50 -26.76
N PRO A 275 -10.10 -15.65 -26.10
CA PRO A 275 -9.68 -16.90 -26.73
C PRO A 275 -10.84 -17.60 -27.49
N SER A 276 -11.58 -16.84 -28.29
CA SER A 276 -12.77 -17.29 -29.04
C SER A 276 -12.48 -18.31 -30.13
N ASP A 277 -11.21 -18.49 -30.51
CA ASP A 277 -10.78 -19.41 -31.56
C ASP A 277 -10.65 -20.86 -31.06
N THR A 278 -10.92 -21.11 -29.77
CA THR A 278 -10.77 -22.44 -29.14
C THR A 278 -12.08 -23.21 -29.14
N ILE A 279 -12.01 -24.53 -29.35
CA ILE A 279 -13.20 -25.41 -29.28
C ILE A 279 -13.87 -25.31 -27.89
N PHE A 280 -13.07 -25.14 -26.84
CA PHE A 280 -13.54 -25.00 -25.46
C PHE A 280 -14.43 -23.77 -25.26
N TRP A 281 -14.19 -22.66 -25.97
CA TRP A 281 -15.01 -21.45 -25.92
C TRP A 281 -16.47 -21.76 -26.30
N HIS A 282 -16.65 -22.56 -27.35
CA HIS A 282 -17.96 -22.92 -27.89
C HIS A 282 -18.65 -24.03 -27.11
N MET A 283 -17.89 -24.96 -26.54
CA MET A 283 -18.43 -26.11 -25.79
C MET A 283 -18.90 -25.74 -24.39
N GLY A 284 -18.53 -24.56 -23.86
CA GLY A 284 -18.89 -24.14 -22.51
C GLY A 284 -18.26 -24.99 -21.41
N ASP A 285 -17.24 -25.79 -21.72
CA ASP A 285 -16.57 -26.71 -20.78
C ASP A 285 -15.25 -26.12 -20.23
N GLY A 286 -15.11 -24.80 -20.27
CA GLY A 286 -13.92 -24.09 -19.78
C GLY A 286 -14.27 -22.91 -18.87
N SER A 287 -13.31 -22.52 -18.03
CA SER A 287 -13.36 -21.36 -17.12
C SER A 287 -13.25 -20.04 -17.88
N PHE A 288 -14.15 -19.79 -18.84
CA PHE A 288 -14.25 -18.52 -19.58
C PHE A 288 -15.14 -17.50 -18.87
N ASP A 289 -15.47 -17.78 -17.61
CA ASP A 289 -16.39 -17.01 -16.78
C ASP A 289 -15.94 -15.56 -16.56
N GLY A 290 -14.64 -15.27 -16.75
CA GLY A 290 -14.09 -13.91 -16.68
C GLY A 290 -14.28 -13.05 -17.93
N TRP A 291 -14.87 -13.58 -19.00
CA TRP A 291 -15.06 -12.87 -20.26
C TRP A 291 -16.53 -12.46 -20.48
N PRO A 292 -16.88 -11.14 -20.46
CA PRO A 292 -18.23 -10.67 -20.79
C PRO A 292 -18.67 -11.11 -22.19
N GLN A 293 -17.74 -11.14 -23.17
CA GLN A 293 -18.04 -11.54 -24.54
C GLN A 293 -18.48 -13.01 -24.63
N TRP A 294 -17.94 -13.88 -23.77
CA TRP A 294 -18.38 -15.27 -23.69
C TRP A 294 -19.83 -15.33 -23.21
N ASN A 295 -20.16 -14.58 -22.16
CA ASN A 295 -21.52 -14.49 -21.65
C ASN A 295 -22.50 -13.94 -22.71
N ASP A 296 -22.10 -12.92 -23.46
CA ASP A 296 -22.90 -12.35 -24.56
C ASP A 296 -23.19 -13.39 -25.66
N ASP A 297 -22.21 -14.21 -26.02
CA ASP A 297 -22.37 -15.28 -27.01
C ASP A 297 -23.28 -16.41 -26.51
N GLN A 298 -23.16 -16.77 -25.23
CA GLN A 298 -24.05 -17.74 -24.59
C GLN A 298 -25.49 -17.21 -24.47
N GLU A 299 -25.70 -15.92 -24.18
CA GLU A 299 -27.03 -15.29 -24.26
C GLU A 299 -27.62 -15.36 -25.67
N LYS A 300 -26.83 -15.05 -26.72
CA LYS A 300 -27.30 -15.14 -28.11
C LYS A 300 -27.65 -16.56 -28.52
N ASN A 301 -26.87 -17.55 -28.07
CA ASN A 301 -27.15 -18.96 -28.32
C ASN A 301 -28.43 -19.39 -27.61
N LEU A 302 -28.57 -19.06 -26.32
CA LEU A 302 -29.78 -19.33 -25.55
C LEU A 302 -31.02 -18.68 -26.16
N HIS A 303 -30.93 -17.42 -26.59
CA HIS A 303 -32.02 -16.74 -27.29
C HIS A 303 -32.44 -17.49 -28.56
N ARG A 304 -31.47 -17.93 -29.37
CA ARG A 304 -31.73 -18.70 -30.60
C ARG A 304 -32.42 -20.02 -30.29
N ASP A 305 -31.95 -20.74 -29.26
CA ASP A 305 -32.53 -22.01 -28.85
C ASP A 305 -33.95 -21.84 -28.30
N LEU A 306 -34.21 -20.82 -27.49
CA LEU A 306 -35.55 -20.48 -26.99
C LEU A 306 -36.50 -20.12 -28.15
N MET A 307 -36.03 -19.33 -29.13
CA MET A 307 -36.82 -19.00 -30.32
C MET A 307 -37.13 -20.23 -31.17
N ALA A 308 -36.25 -21.23 -31.21
CA ALA A 308 -36.51 -22.49 -31.91
C ALA A 308 -37.62 -23.33 -31.23
N LEU A 309 -37.79 -23.19 -29.91
CA LEU A 309 -38.85 -23.89 -29.17
C LEU A 309 -40.26 -23.43 -29.54
N ALA A 310 -40.42 -22.21 -30.07
CA ALA A 310 -41.72 -21.69 -30.47
C ALA A 310 -42.43 -22.55 -31.54
N LYS A 311 -41.66 -23.34 -32.31
CA LYS A 311 -42.17 -24.25 -33.34
C LYS A 311 -42.24 -25.72 -32.91
N ALA A 312 -41.78 -26.03 -31.69
CA ALA A 312 -41.67 -27.40 -31.20
C ALA A 312 -42.96 -27.84 -30.48
N PRO A 313 -43.30 -29.14 -30.51
CA PRO A 313 -44.37 -29.70 -29.67
C PRO A 313 -44.12 -29.45 -28.19
N ALA A 314 -45.20 -29.25 -27.41
CA ALA A 314 -45.11 -28.87 -26.00
C ALA A 314 -44.28 -29.85 -25.12
N HIS A 315 -44.28 -31.15 -25.45
CA HIS A 315 -43.52 -32.16 -24.70
C HIS A 315 -42.00 -32.08 -24.97
N GLU A 316 -41.61 -31.84 -26.23
CA GLU A 316 -40.20 -31.64 -26.61
C GLU A 316 -39.67 -30.31 -26.07
N ALA A 317 -40.49 -29.25 -26.14
CA ALA A 317 -40.13 -27.93 -25.64
C ALA A 317 -39.76 -27.97 -24.14
N ARG A 318 -40.53 -28.67 -23.31
CA ARG A 318 -40.28 -28.78 -21.87
C ARG A 318 -38.99 -29.53 -21.55
N THR A 319 -38.73 -30.63 -22.27
CA THR A 319 -37.49 -31.40 -22.13
C THR A 319 -36.29 -30.54 -22.49
N LYS A 320 -36.38 -29.78 -23.59
CA LYS A 320 -35.31 -28.90 -24.05
C LYS A 320 -35.09 -27.69 -23.12
N ILE A 321 -36.13 -27.10 -22.53
CA ILE A 321 -36.00 -26.05 -21.50
C ILE A 321 -35.22 -26.55 -20.29
N LYS A 322 -35.51 -27.76 -19.80
CA LYS A 322 -34.76 -28.35 -18.68
C LYS A 322 -33.28 -28.59 -19.01
N GLU A 323 -33.00 -28.94 -20.26
CA GLU A 323 -31.62 -29.12 -20.71
C GLU A 323 -30.88 -27.78 -20.79
N LEU A 324 -31.52 -26.74 -21.34
CA LEU A 324 -30.99 -25.38 -21.33
C LEU A 324 -30.75 -24.86 -19.91
N GLU A 325 -31.64 -25.17 -18.97
CA GLU A 325 -31.48 -24.81 -17.56
C GLU A 325 -30.25 -25.49 -16.93
N LYS A 326 -30.01 -26.77 -17.21
CA LYS A 326 -28.79 -27.46 -16.73
C LYS A 326 -27.52 -26.85 -17.30
N GLN A 327 -27.54 -26.45 -18.58
CA GLN A 327 -26.39 -25.90 -19.27
C GLN A 327 -26.08 -24.46 -18.83
N HIS A 328 -27.11 -23.61 -18.70
CA HIS A 328 -26.94 -22.19 -18.41
C HIS A 328 -27.12 -21.82 -16.94
N GLY A 329 -27.58 -22.73 -16.07
CA GLY A 329 -27.87 -22.43 -14.67
C GLY A 329 -26.69 -21.84 -13.91
N ARG A 330 -25.46 -22.31 -14.19
CA ARG A 330 -24.23 -21.75 -13.59
C ARG A 330 -23.98 -20.28 -13.91
N ARG A 331 -24.53 -19.78 -15.03
CA ARG A 331 -24.32 -18.39 -15.46
C ARG A 331 -25.02 -17.39 -14.55
N ARG A 332 -26.02 -17.83 -13.78
CA ARG A 332 -26.71 -17.01 -12.77
C ARG A 332 -25.84 -16.67 -11.56
N SER A 333 -24.86 -17.50 -11.24
CA SER A 333 -23.89 -17.24 -10.16
C SER A 333 -22.64 -16.50 -10.63
N LEU A 334 -22.57 -16.11 -11.91
CA LEU A 334 -21.46 -15.34 -12.44
C LEU A 334 -21.67 -13.85 -12.21
N VAL A 335 -20.56 -13.11 -12.18
CA VAL A 335 -20.53 -11.65 -12.04
C VAL A 335 -21.45 -10.94 -13.03
N TRP A 336 -21.58 -11.49 -14.24
CA TRP A 336 -22.39 -10.91 -15.31
C TRP A 336 -23.88 -10.89 -14.98
N ALA A 337 -24.39 -11.86 -14.21
CA ALA A 337 -25.78 -11.86 -13.78
C ALA A 337 -26.06 -10.71 -12.78
N GLU A 338 -25.11 -10.41 -11.88
CA GLU A 338 -25.22 -9.27 -10.96
C GLU A 338 -25.11 -7.89 -11.63
N LEU A 339 -24.49 -7.86 -12.81
CA LEU A 339 -24.35 -6.69 -13.67
C LEU A 339 -25.45 -6.58 -14.74
N ASP A 340 -26.52 -7.39 -14.63
CA ASP A 340 -27.65 -7.43 -15.55
C ASP A 340 -27.31 -7.85 -17.00
N ASP A 341 -26.15 -8.46 -17.22
CA ASP A 341 -25.66 -8.91 -18.54
C ASP A 341 -26.09 -10.36 -18.87
N ALA A 342 -26.79 -11.08 -17.98
CA ALA A 342 -27.28 -12.46 -18.20
C ALA A 342 -28.80 -12.65 -17.98
N PRO A 343 -29.67 -11.83 -18.61
CA PRO A 343 -31.11 -11.83 -18.32
C PRO A 343 -31.83 -13.12 -18.73
N LEU A 344 -31.45 -13.76 -19.85
CA LEU A 344 -32.11 -14.99 -20.30
C LEU A 344 -31.72 -16.18 -19.41
N ALA A 345 -30.47 -16.26 -18.96
CA ALA A 345 -30.04 -17.28 -18.00
C ALA A 345 -30.86 -17.21 -16.69
N CYS A 346 -31.19 -16.01 -16.21
CA CYS A 346 -32.10 -15.80 -15.09
C CYS A 346 -33.55 -16.21 -15.43
N ALA A 347 -34.03 -15.86 -16.62
CA ALA A 347 -35.39 -16.20 -17.05
C ALA A 347 -35.63 -17.71 -17.24
N VAL A 348 -34.60 -18.47 -17.68
CA VAL A 348 -34.72 -19.92 -17.93
C VAL A 348 -35.06 -20.69 -16.65
N GLU A 349 -34.65 -20.23 -15.47
CA GLU A 349 -35.02 -20.84 -14.18
C GLU A 349 -36.56 -20.88 -14.01
N HIS A 350 -37.19 -19.73 -14.27
CA HIS A 350 -38.64 -19.59 -14.18
C HIS A 350 -39.34 -20.38 -15.30
N LEU A 351 -38.79 -20.40 -16.51
CA LEU A 351 -39.31 -21.21 -17.61
C LEU A 351 -39.23 -22.71 -17.32
N ALA A 352 -38.15 -23.17 -16.70
CA ALA A 352 -37.98 -24.56 -16.28
C ALA A 352 -38.98 -24.95 -15.18
N THR A 353 -39.23 -24.03 -14.25
CA THR A 353 -40.26 -24.20 -13.21
C THR A 353 -41.66 -24.34 -13.83
N ILE A 354 -42.02 -23.45 -14.77
CA ILE A 354 -43.29 -23.52 -15.50
C ILE A 354 -43.40 -24.81 -16.32
N ALA A 355 -42.32 -25.20 -17.00
CA ALA A 355 -42.27 -26.44 -17.78
C ALA A 355 -42.54 -27.68 -16.91
N GLU A 356 -42.09 -27.66 -15.65
CA GLU A 356 -42.33 -28.73 -14.70
C GLU A 356 -43.75 -28.74 -14.15
N ILE A 357 -44.27 -27.58 -13.73
CA ILE A 357 -45.64 -27.48 -13.18
C ILE A 357 -46.67 -27.87 -14.23
N THR A 358 -46.51 -27.41 -15.46
CA THR A 358 -47.47 -27.69 -16.54
C THR A 358 -47.43 -29.14 -17.02
N LYS A 359 -46.43 -29.94 -16.61
CA LYS A 359 -46.25 -31.36 -17.00
C LYS A 359 -47.41 -32.23 -16.53
N SER A 360 -47.97 -31.90 -15.38
CA SER A 360 -49.18 -32.50 -14.85
C SER A 360 -50.37 -31.78 -15.48
N GLY A 361 -51.15 -32.47 -16.32
CA GLY A 361 -52.40 -31.88 -16.82
C GLY A 361 -53.33 -31.58 -15.64
N LEU A 362 -54.05 -30.46 -15.71
CA LEU A 362 -55.10 -30.07 -14.73
C LEU A 362 -56.21 -31.12 -14.53
N ALA A 363 -56.19 -32.23 -15.29
CA ALA A 363 -57.18 -33.31 -15.27
C ALA A 363 -56.76 -34.55 -14.45
N ALA A 364 -55.64 -34.51 -13.71
CA ALA A 364 -55.36 -35.52 -12.70
C ALA A 364 -55.92 -35.05 -11.34
N GLY A 365 -57.24 -35.16 -11.20
CA GLY A 365 -57.93 -35.12 -9.91
C GLY A 365 -57.85 -36.47 -9.19
#